data_AF-A0A518I7S3-F1
#
_entry.id   AF-A0A518I7S3-F1
#
_cell.length_a   1.000
_cell.length_b   1.000
_cell.length_c   1.000
_cell.angle_alpha   90.00
_cell.angle_beta   90.00
_cell.angle_gamma   90.00
#
_symmetry.space_group_name_H-M   'P 1'
#
loop_
_entity.id
_entity.type
_entity.pdbx_description
1 polymer ?
#
loop_
_entity_poly.entity_id
_entity_poly.type
_entity_poly.pdbx_seq_one_letter_code
_entity_poly.pdbx_strand_id
1 'polypeptide(L)'
;MPRMFPRISVPGLLLLFAGTLTGCGSDVTLYNVKGKVEFDGKPLPYGQIKFIPDSSKDNKGGGGYAEIIEGEYDTAKNGKGTMGGPHILEISGFDGVTQGTPPTGENSEEETEYLANGKMLFFGYRTELDLPEEEATQDLTIPADAAKQNPYDQKRRRAANEP
;
A
#
# COMPACT_ATOMS: atom_id res chain seq x y z
N MET A 1 17.06 73.00 -34.15
CA MET A 1 16.05 73.25 -35.20
C MET A 1 16.13 72.12 -36.22
N PRO A 2 15.03 71.68 -36.84
CA PRO A 2 13.93 70.87 -36.31
C PRO A 2 14.21 69.34 -36.30
N ARG A 3 13.41 68.64 -35.51
CA ARG A 3 13.21 67.18 -35.47
C ARG A 3 12.14 66.81 -36.50
N MET A 4 12.21 65.65 -37.17
CA MET A 4 11.03 64.78 -37.33
C MET A 4 11.36 63.41 -37.92
N PHE A 5 10.76 62.41 -37.29
CA PHE A 5 11.05 60.98 -37.31
C PHE A 5 10.45 60.25 -38.54
N PRO A 6 10.97 59.06 -38.90
CA PRO A 6 10.45 58.26 -39.99
C PRO A 6 9.08 57.66 -39.65
N ARG A 7 8.29 57.46 -40.71
CA ARG A 7 6.95 56.88 -40.73
C ARG A 7 6.92 55.52 -40.02
N ILE A 8 6.22 55.49 -38.88
CA ILE A 8 5.81 54.24 -38.22
C ILE A 8 4.67 53.64 -39.06
N SER A 9 4.96 52.53 -39.75
CA SER A 9 3.94 51.62 -40.26
C SER A 9 4.05 50.35 -39.41
N VAL A 10 3.13 50.21 -38.44
CA VAL A 10 2.96 48.99 -37.65
C VAL A 10 1.79 48.24 -38.26
N PRO A 11 2.00 47.27 -39.17
CA PRO A 11 1.01 46.24 -39.35
C PRO A 11 1.10 45.33 -38.12
N GLY A 12 -0.05 45.12 -37.50
CA GLY A 12 -0.18 44.36 -36.27
C GLY A 12 0.43 42.97 -36.35
N LEU A 13 1.25 42.65 -35.36
CA LEU A 13 1.49 41.28 -34.97
C LEU A 13 1.37 41.22 -33.46
N LEU A 14 0.11 41.25 -33.01
CA LEU A 14 -0.31 40.82 -31.68
C LEU A 14 -0.03 39.30 -31.63
N LEU A 15 1.21 38.94 -31.32
CA LEU A 15 1.66 37.55 -31.18
C LEU A 15 1.04 36.99 -29.90
N LEU A 16 -0.16 36.44 -30.12
CA LEU A 16 -1.03 35.85 -29.13
C LEU A 16 -0.29 34.72 -28.39
N PHE A 17 -0.19 34.92 -27.10
CA PHE A 17 0.24 33.98 -26.08
C PHE A 17 -0.80 32.84 -25.97
N ALA A 18 -0.60 31.70 -26.63
CA ALA A 18 -1.38 30.47 -26.36
C ALA A 18 -0.80 29.28 -27.13
N GLY A 19 -0.15 28.34 -26.42
CA GLY A 19 0.43 27.16 -27.03
C GLY A 19 0.76 26.06 -26.01
N THR A 20 -0.25 25.74 -25.20
CA THR A 20 -0.50 24.44 -24.54
C THR A 20 0.68 23.74 -23.86
N LEU A 21 0.74 23.91 -22.54
CA LEU A 21 1.21 22.86 -21.63
C LEU A 21 0.31 21.63 -21.81
N THR A 22 0.60 20.74 -22.76
CA THR A 22 0.02 19.39 -22.75
C THR A 22 0.76 18.61 -21.67
N GLY A 23 0.35 18.83 -20.43
CA GLY A 23 0.62 17.90 -19.35
C GLY A 23 -0.03 16.58 -19.74
N CYS A 24 0.79 15.61 -20.17
CA CYS A 24 0.38 14.24 -20.34
C CYS A 24 0.15 13.64 -18.95
N GLY A 25 -1.03 13.89 -18.39
CA GLY A 25 -1.53 13.13 -17.25
C GLY A 25 -2.01 11.80 -17.81
N SER A 26 -1.17 10.76 -17.74
CA SER A 26 -1.64 9.40 -17.97
C SER A 26 -2.56 9.04 -16.82
N ASP A 27 -3.87 9.15 -17.04
CA ASP A 27 -4.89 8.67 -16.12
C ASP A 27 -4.75 7.15 -16.02
N VAL A 28 -4.08 6.68 -14.96
CA VAL A 28 -4.00 5.26 -14.65
C VAL A 28 -5.33 4.84 -14.04
N THR A 29 -6.07 3.99 -14.74
CA THR A 29 -7.30 3.40 -14.22
C THR A 29 -6.96 2.48 -13.04
N LEU A 30 -7.62 2.72 -11.91
CA LEU A 30 -7.51 1.89 -10.72
C LEU A 30 -8.79 1.06 -10.56
N TYR A 31 -8.61 -0.21 -10.27
CA TYR A 31 -9.66 -1.18 -10.04
C TYR A 31 -9.72 -1.56 -8.57
N ASN A 32 -10.94 -1.83 -8.11
CA ASN A 32 -11.16 -2.28 -6.75
C ASN A 32 -10.95 -3.79 -6.65
N VAL A 33 -10.26 -4.21 -5.60
CA VAL A 33 -10.04 -5.61 -5.27
C VAL A 33 -10.59 -5.86 -3.87
N LYS A 34 -11.33 -6.95 -3.74
CA LYS A 34 -11.87 -7.43 -2.46
C LYS A 34 -11.61 -8.92 -2.31
N GLY A 35 -11.79 -9.44 -1.11
CA GLY A 35 -11.73 -10.88 -0.90
C GLY A 35 -11.54 -11.24 0.55
N LYS A 36 -11.27 -12.52 0.76
CA LYS A 36 -11.04 -13.10 2.07
C LYS A 36 -9.57 -13.42 2.30
N VAL A 37 -9.12 -13.28 3.53
CA VAL A 37 -7.78 -13.64 3.97
C VAL A 37 -7.87 -14.58 5.16
N GLU A 38 -7.27 -15.75 5.00
CA GLU A 38 -7.12 -16.73 6.06
C GLU A 38 -5.66 -16.86 6.47
N PHE A 39 -5.42 -17.07 7.76
CA PHE A 39 -4.14 -17.43 8.32
C PHE A 39 -4.31 -18.64 9.23
N ASP A 40 -3.51 -19.69 9.00
CA ASP A 40 -3.58 -20.94 9.75
C ASP A 40 -5.01 -21.56 9.75
N GLY A 41 -5.67 -21.50 8.59
CA GLY A 41 -7.02 -22.05 8.38
C GLY A 41 -8.15 -21.29 9.09
N LYS A 42 -7.88 -20.08 9.58
CA LYS A 42 -8.87 -19.21 10.23
C LYS A 42 -8.89 -17.84 9.55
N PRO A 43 -10.02 -17.11 9.56
CA PRO A 43 -10.05 -15.72 9.13
C PRO A 43 -8.99 -14.89 9.88
N LEU A 44 -8.20 -14.11 9.13
CA LEU A 44 -7.17 -13.24 9.72
C LEU A 44 -7.86 -12.11 10.51
N PRO A 45 -7.69 -11.99 11.85
CA PRO A 45 -8.47 -11.05 12.65
C PRO A 45 -8.28 -9.60 12.23
N TYR A 46 -7.01 -9.18 12.04
CA TYR A 46 -6.68 -7.87 11.53
C TYR A 46 -5.44 -7.95 10.64
N GLY A 47 -5.33 -7.07 9.65
CA GLY A 47 -4.19 -7.06 8.76
C GLY A 47 -4.14 -5.86 7.82
N GLN A 48 -3.06 -5.80 7.06
CA GLN A 48 -2.89 -4.83 5.98
C GLN A 48 -2.36 -5.57 4.76
N ILE A 49 -2.93 -5.26 3.60
CA ILE A 49 -2.47 -5.74 2.30
C ILE A 49 -2.03 -4.54 1.45
N LYS A 50 -0.89 -4.67 0.80
CA LYS A 50 -0.41 -3.74 -0.23
C LYS A 50 -0.31 -4.45 -1.56
N PHE A 51 -0.78 -3.80 -2.61
CA PHE A 51 -0.66 -4.24 -3.99
C PHE A 51 0.47 -3.43 -4.65
N ILE A 52 1.63 -4.07 -4.84
CA ILE A 52 2.83 -3.42 -5.38
C ILE A 52 2.98 -3.87 -6.84
N PRO A 53 2.83 -2.99 -7.85
CA PRO A 53 3.06 -3.36 -9.23
C PRO A 53 4.47 -3.91 -9.44
N ASP A 54 4.58 -5.04 -10.12
CA ASP A 54 5.86 -5.70 -10.35
C ASP A 54 6.59 -5.07 -11.53
N SER A 55 7.43 -4.07 -11.22
CA SER A 55 8.25 -3.37 -12.23
C SER A 55 9.27 -4.27 -12.94
N SER A 56 9.61 -5.45 -12.37
CA SER A 56 10.48 -6.42 -13.04
C SER A 56 9.77 -7.13 -14.21
N LYS A 57 8.43 -7.13 -14.19
CA LYS A 57 7.55 -7.63 -15.25
C LYS A 57 6.89 -6.49 -16.04
N ASP A 58 7.54 -5.33 -16.05
CA ASP A 58 7.09 -4.11 -16.73
C ASP A 58 5.73 -3.56 -16.27
N ASN A 59 5.22 -4.01 -15.11
CA ASN A 59 4.03 -3.41 -14.52
C ASN A 59 4.43 -2.21 -13.65
N LYS A 60 4.09 -1.01 -14.09
CA LYS A 60 4.47 0.26 -13.46
C LYS A 60 3.25 1.14 -13.31
N GLY A 61 3.02 1.65 -12.10
CA GLY A 61 1.97 2.62 -11.86
C GLY A 61 1.50 2.66 -10.41
N GLY A 62 0.24 3.04 -10.22
CA GLY A 62 -0.35 3.25 -8.91
C GLY A 62 -0.59 1.93 -8.16
N GLY A 63 0.20 1.69 -7.11
CA GLY A 63 -0.10 0.64 -6.13
C GLY A 63 -1.35 0.96 -5.31
N GLY A 64 -1.96 -0.10 -4.79
CA GLY A 64 -3.13 -0.06 -3.91
C GLY A 64 -2.84 -0.61 -2.53
N TYR A 65 -3.82 -0.49 -1.64
CA TYR A 65 -3.77 -1.09 -0.31
C TYR A 65 -5.19 -1.29 0.24
N ALA A 66 -5.32 -2.17 1.23
CA ALA A 66 -6.55 -2.28 2.04
C ALA A 66 -6.22 -2.76 3.45
N GLU A 67 -7.07 -2.40 4.40
CA GLU A 67 -7.13 -3.08 5.69
C GLU A 67 -7.87 -4.41 5.56
N ILE A 68 -7.43 -5.39 6.34
CA ILE A 68 -8.09 -6.68 6.51
C ILE A 68 -8.74 -6.64 7.89
N ILE A 69 -10.04 -6.85 7.95
CA ILE A 69 -10.83 -6.83 9.19
C ILE A 69 -11.67 -8.10 9.21
N GLU A 70 -11.51 -8.92 10.24
CA GLU A 70 -12.22 -10.20 10.40
C GLU A 70 -12.12 -11.11 9.17
N GLY A 71 -10.95 -11.11 8.53
CA GLY A 71 -10.64 -11.91 7.36
C GLY A 71 -11.18 -11.36 6.05
N GLU A 72 -11.75 -10.16 6.00
CA GLU A 72 -12.21 -9.54 4.75
C GLU A 72 -11.42 -8.27 4.44
N TYR A 73 -11.15 -8.03 3.16
CA TYR A 73 -10.61 -6.76 2.68
C TYR A 73 -11.40 -6.26 1.48
N ASP A 74 -11.41 -4.94 1.32
CA ASP A 74 -12.06 -4.26 0.20
C ASP A 74 -11.37 -2.91 -0.01
N THR A 75 -10.66 -2.77 -1.13
CA THR A 75 -9.92 -1.54 -1.45
C THR A 75 -10.85 -0.34 -1.69
N ALA A 76 -12.14 -0.55 -1.95
CA ALA A 76 -13.10 0.54 -2.12
C ALA A 76 -13.60 1.11 -0.78
N LYS A 77 -13.49 0.33 0.32
CA LYS A 77 -14.01 0.71 1.64
C LYS A 77 -12.93 1.24 2.56
N ASN A 78 -11.88 0.46 2.76
CA ASN A 78 -10.82 0.72 3.75
C ASN A 78 -9.45 0.71 3.06
N GLY A 79 -9.34 1.38 1.92
CA GLY A 79 -8.18 1.25 1.08
C GLY A 79 -8.13 2.17 -0.12
N LYS A 80 -7.35 1.74 -1.10
CA LYS A 80 -7.21 2.36 -2.42
C LYS A 80 -7.02 1.25 -3.45
N GLY A 81 -7.80 1.31 -4.53
CA GLY A 81 -7.66 0.40 -5.67
C GLY A 81 -6.28 0.46 -6.34
N THR A 82 -6.02 -0.49 -7.22
CA THR A 82 -4.73 -0.64 -7.92
C THR A 82 -4.96 -0.91 -9.41
N MET A 83 -3.92 -0.75 -10.23
CA MET A 83 -4.02 -1.07 -11.66
C MET A 83 -4.07 -2.58 -11.91
N GLY A 84 -4.38 -2.99 -13.13
CA GLY A 84 -4.26 -4.39 -13.55
C GLY A 84 -2.79 -4.82 -13.74
N GLY A 85 -2.59 -6.11 -14.03
CA GLY A 85 -1.32 -6.73 -14.36
C GLY A 85 -0.58 -7.39 -13.17
N PRO A 86 0.70 -7.77 -13.36
CA PRO A 86 1.51 -8.43 -12.36
C PRO A 86 1.78 -7.59 -11.10
N HIS A 87 1.50 -8.14 -9.93
CA HIS A 87 1.71 -7.53 -8.62
C HIS A 87 2.48 -8.46 -7.67
N ILE A 88 3.18 -7.84 -6.73
CA ILE A 88 3.63 -8.45 -5.49
C ILE A 88 2.69 -7.95 -4.39
N LEU A 89 1.95 -8.87 -3.79
CA LEU A 89 1.15 -8.60 -2.60
C LEU A 89 2.07 -8.67 -1.39
N GLU A 90 2.05 -7.65 -0.55
CA GLU A 90 2.74 -7.64 0.75
C GLU A 90 1.69 -7.56 1.87
N ILE A 91 1.67 -8.57 2.73
CA ILE A 91 0.61 -8.77 3.72
C ILE A 91 1.23 -8.85 5.11
N SER A 92 0.68 -8.09 6.05
CA SER A 92 1.02 -8.19 7.47
C SER A 92 -0.24 -8.47 8.28
N GLY A 93 -0.14 -9.38 9.25
CA GLY A 93 -1.26 -9.84 10.05
C GLY A 93 -1.07 -9.55 11.53
N PHE A 94 -2.17 -9.23 12.21
CA PHE A 94 -2.23 -8.90 13.63
C PHE A 94 -3.43 -9.59 14.29
N ASP A 95 -3.40 -9.71 15.62
CA ASP A 95 -4.50 -10.30 16.39
C ASP A 95 -5.69 -9.35 16.60
N GLY A 96 -5.55 -8.06 16.26
CA GLY A 96 -6.60 -7.05 16.40
C GLY A 96 -6.87 -6.60 17.85
N VAL A 97 -6.10 -7.09 18.83
CA VAL A 97 -6.28 -6.76 20.24
C VAL A 97 -5.48 -5.51 20.59
N THR A 98 -6.11 -4.35 20.48
CA THR A 98 -5.50 -3.06 20.87
C THR A 98 -5.47 -2.97 22.39
N GLN A 99 -4.29 -3.10 23.00
CA GLN A 99 -4.17 -2.89 24.44
C GLN A 99 -4.30 -1.40 24.75
N GLY A 100 -5.51 -1.00 25.15
CA GLY A 100 -5.75 0.27 25.80
C GLY A 100 -5.10 0.28 27.19
N THR A 101 -4.40 1.36 27.50
CA THR A 101 -3.66 1.65 28.74
C THR A 101 -2.37 0.85 28.98
N PRO A 102 -1.25 1.53 29.28
CA PRO A 102 -0.05 0.85 29.74
C PRO A 102 -0.26 0.07 31.04
N PRO A 103 0.34 -1.13 31.22
CA PRO A 103 0.42 -1.71 32.54
C PRO A 103 1.32 -0.81 33.39
N THR A 104 0.70 -0.01 34.24
CA THR A 104 1.34 0.62 35.40
C THR A 104 1.63 -0.47 36.44
N GLY A 105 2.58 -1.36 36.14
CA GLY A 105 3.00 -2.44 37.04
C GLY A 105 4.42 -2.90 36.72
N GLU A 106 5.26 -2.96 37.75
CA GLU A 106 6.72 -3.21 37.70
C GLU A 106 7.14 -4.61 37.20
N ASN A 107 6.18 -5.42 36.72
CA ASN A 107 6.40 -6.78 36.22
C ASN A 107 5.90 -6.96 34.76
N SER A 108 6.07 -5.95 33.90
CA SER A 108 5.72 -6.03 32.47
C SER A 108 6.79 -6.80 31.67
N GLU A 109 6.96 -8.09 31.96
CA GLU A 109 7.82 -8.99 31.16
C GLU A 109 7.11 -9.42 29.85
N GLU A 110 5.79 -9.24 29.78
CA GLU A 110 5.08 -9.11 28.52
C GLU A 110 5.15 -7.65 28.11
N GLU A 111 6.19 -7.33 27.34
CA GLU A 111 6.28 -6.10 26.56
C GLU A 111 5.17 -6.17 25.49
N THR A 112 3.90 -6.01 25.91
CA THR A 112 2.78 -5.81 25.00
C THR A 112 3.00 -4.45 24.37
N GLU A 113 3.77 -4.48 23.30
CA GLU A 113 4.02 -3.36 22.43
C GLU A 113 2.66 -2.79 22.02
N TYR A 114 2.42 -1.52 22.32
CA TYR A 114 1.19 -0.80 21.94
C TYR A 114 1.18 -0.63 20.43
N LEU A 115 0.88 -1.70 19.73
CA LEU A 115 0.61 -1.66 18.32
C LEU A 115 -0.85 -1.22 18.19
N ALA A 116 -1.08 -0.15 17.44
CA ALA A 116 -2.42 0.36 17.14
C ALA A 116 -3.36 -0.71 16.56
N ASN A 117 -2.80 -1.84 16.12
CA ASN A 117 -3.45 -2.95 15.44
C ASN A 117 -3.39 -4.28 16.23
N GLY A 118 -2.86 -4.28 17.45
CA GLY A 118 -2.63 -5.48 18.28
C GLY A 118 -1.33 -6.23 17.96
N LYS A 119 -1.13 -7.41 18.56
CA LYS A 119 0.10 -8.20 18.43
C LYS A 119 0.29 -8.66 16.99
N MET A 120 1.50 -8.50 16.48
CA MET A 120 1.87 -8.98 15.15
C MET A 120 1.91 -10.52 15.09
N LEU A 121 1.16 -11.10 14.15
CA LEU A 121 1.15 -12.54 13.86
C LEU A 121 2.25 -12.89 12.85
N PHE A 122 2.37 -12.10 11.77
CA PHE A 122 3.43 -12.19 10.77
C PHE A 122 3.62 -10.83 10.08
N PHE A 123 4.80 -10.63 9.50
CA PHE A 123 5.17 -9.38 8.84
C PHE A 123 5.59 -9.62 7.40
N GLY A 124 5.01 -8.83 6.48
CA GLY A 124 5.49 -8.73 5.10
C GLY A 124 5.52 -10.06 4.33
N TYR A 125 4.55 -10.94 4.54
CA TYR A 125 4.38 -12.12 3.70
C TYR A 125 4.16 -11.66 2.26
N ARG A 126 4.96 -12.18 1.33
CA ARG A 126 4.91 -11.80 -0.08
C ARG A 126 4.44 -12.93 -0.95
N THR A 127 3.52 -12.61 -1.85
CA THR A 127 3.07 -13.52 -2.92
C THR A 127 2.89 -12.74 -4.22
N GLU A 128 3.08 -13.42 -5.33
CA GLU A 128 2.81 -12.84 -6.65
C GLU A 128 1.35 -13.09 -7.04
N LEU A 129 0.76 -12.14 -7.74
CA LEU A 129 -0.60 -12.23 -8.29
C LEU A 129 -0.69 -11.42 -9.57
N ASP A 130 -1.36 -11.94 -10.58
CA ASP A 130 -1.73 -11.18 -11.77
C ASP A 130 -3.18 -10.71 -11.64
N LEU A 131 -3.39 -9.39 -11.58
CA LEU A 131 -4.70 -8.79 -11.39
C LEU A 131 -5.33 -8.42 -12.74
N PRO A 132 -6.63 -8.67 -12.94
CA PRO A 132 -7.27 -8.27 -14.19
C PRO A 132 -7.44 -6.75 -14.27
N GLU A 133 -7.68 -6.23 -15.46
CA GLU A 133 -8.01 -4.81 -15.70
C GLU A 133 -9.52 -4.53 -15.46
N GLU A 134 -10.05 -5.03 -14.34
CA GLU A 134 -11.43 -4.85 -13.90
C GLU A 134 -11.54 -5.08 -12.38
N GLU A 135 -12.72 -4.82 -11.80
CA GLU A 135 -12.95 -5.16 -10.39
C GLU A 135 -12.80 -6.66 -10.15
N ALA A 136 -12.04 -7.03 -9.11
CA ALA A 136 -11.67 -8.42 -8.87
C ALA A 136 -12.03 -8.88 -7.45
N THR A 137 -12.35 -10.17 -7.32
CA THR A 137 -12.41 -10.85 -6.03
C THR A 137 -11.25 -11.83 -5.94
N GLN A 138 -10.37 -11.65 -4.96
CA GLN A 138 -9.21 -12.50 -4.74
C GLN A 138 -9.12 -12.95 -3.28
N ASP A 139 -9.34 -14.24 -3.06
CA ASP A 139 -9.13 -14.86 -1.76
C ASP A 139 -7.67 -15.28 -1.59
N LEU A 140 -7.17 -15.21 -0.35
CA LEU A 140 -5.78 -15.41 0.01
C LEU A 140 -5.68 -16.33 1.23
N THR A 141 -4.82 -17.34 1.13
CA THR A 141 -4.48 -18.22 2.25
C THR A 141 -3.03 -18.01 2.60
N ILE A 142 -2.79 -17.51 3.81
CA ILE A 142 -1.45 -17.27 4.34
C ILE A 142 -1.02 -18.51 5.14
N PRO A 143 0.10 -19.15 4.78
CA PRO A 143 0.56 -20.35 5.48
C PRO A 143 1.08 -20.00 6.88
N ALA A 144 0.92 -20.93 7.82
CA ALA A 144 1.31 -20.74 9.23
C ALA A 144 2.82 -20.46 9.41
N ASP A 145 3.66 -20.86 8.47
CA ASP A 145 5.10 -20.60 8.51
C ASP A 145 5.46 -19.12 8.27
N ALA A 146 4.54 -18.30 7.76
CA ALA A 146 4.70 -16.85 7.68
C ALA A 146 5.00 -16.22 9.05
N ALA A 147 4.51 -16.81 10.15
CA ALA A 147 4.81 -16.36 11.50
C ALA A 147 6.30 -16.43 11.84
N LYS A 148 7.07 -17.34 11.22
CA LYS A 148 8.52 -17.46 11.45
C LYS A 148 9.31 -16.25 10.94
N GLN A 149 8.72 -15.49 10.03
CA GLN A 149 9.33 -14.28 9.47
C GLN A 149 9.12 -13.05 10.37
N ASN A 150 8.40 -13.20 11.49
CA ASN A 150 8.19 -12.12 12.45
C ASN A 150 9.52 -11.70 13.09
N PRO A 151 9.97 -10.43 12.92
CA PRO A 151 11.24 -9.95 13.44
C PRO A 151 11.34 -10.01 14.98
N TYR A 152 10.21 -9.95 15.70
CA TYR A 152 10.19 -10.08 17.16
C TYR A 152 10.54 -11.50 17.63
N ASP A 153 10.02 -12.52 16.93
CA ASP A 153 10.36 -13.91 17.21
C ASP A 153 11.82 -14.21 16.88
N GLN A 154 12.39 -13.59 15.84
CA GLN A 154 13.80 -13.74 15.52
C GLN A 154 14.71 -13.16 16.61
N LYS A 155 14.37 -11.99 17.17
CA LYS A 155 15.14 -11.38 18.26
C LYS A 155 15.07 -12.23 19.54
N ARG A 156 13.90 -12.76 19.89
CA ARG A 156 13.73 -13.69 21.03
C ARG A 156 14.48 -15.01 20.83
N ARG A 157 14.41 -15.60 19.64
CA ARG A 157 15.16 -16.82 19.30
C ARG A 157 16.67 -16.60 19.34
N ARG A 158 17.16 -15.43 18.97
CA ARG A 158 18.58 -15.09 19.11
C ARG A 158 18.97 -14.95 20.59
N ALA A 159 18.21 -14.18 21.36
CA ALA A 159 18.47 -13.97 22.80
C ALA A 159 18.42 -15.28 23.61
N ALA A 160 17.51 -16.22 23.28
CA ALA A 160 17.41 -17.51 23.95
C ALA A 160 18.51 -18.52 23.57
N ASN A 161 19.30 -18.24 22.52
CA ASN A 161 20.39 -19.08 22.04
C ASN A 161 21.78 -18.43 22.25
N GLU A 162 21.85 -17.28 22.92
CA GLU A 162 23.12 -16.70 23.37
C GLU A 162 23.53 -17.37 24.71
N PRO A 163 24.72 -18.00 24.77
CA PRO A 163 25.20 -18.74 25.95
C PRO A 163 25.69 -17.83 27.09
#